data_AF-L7W049-F1
#
_entry.id   AF-L7W049-F1
#
_cell.length_a   1.000
_cell.length_b   1.000
_cell.length_c   1.000
_cell.angle_alpha   90.00
_cell.angle_beta   90.00
_cell.angle_gamma   90.00
#
_symmetry.space_group_name_H-M   'P 1'
#
loop_
_entity.id
_entity.type
_entity.pdbx_description
1 polymer ?
#
loop_
_entity_poly.entity_id
_entity_poly.type
_entity_poly.pdbx_seq_one_letter_code
_entity_poly.pdbx_strand_id
1 'polypeptide(L)'
;MSHGFARTGLASTRVPTSHSGGWVRPADWVTLPTVLDGDQKIVMLVAVFNTTNFLAFSATGNYTVDWGDGAAPTNYSSGTTAQKSFAWSDYSPSTLTSQGFRQAVVTITPQSGQNLTALNLNVRHTTPTVAHTTGVLEVVMSAPYIAAMSFYATNVAYRMLRRFEWVGSCPITDFSGMFTNCSSLSSVELDTSSGTNFSSMFGNCSSLSSVELDTSSGTNFAYMFMYCSSLSSVELDTSSGTNFASMLYGCSSLSSVELDTSSGTNFGNMFYNCSSLSSVILTGCKYTVSVASGVLSGTALDALYTSLGTAAGSQTITVSGNHGTSSDTPSIATAKGWTVSGS
;
A
#
# COMPACT_ATOMS: atom_id res chain seq x y z
N MET A 1 28.72 -3.79 -39.51
CA MET A 1 28.01 -4.93 -38.89
C MET A 1 27.53 -4.47 -37.54
N SER A 2 26.23 -4.22 -37.43
CA SER A 2 25.55 -3.82 -36.20
C SER A 2 25.20 -5.10 -35.44
N HIS A 3 25.66 -5.20 -34.19
CA HIS A 3 25.17 -6.22 -33.26
C HIS A 3 24.31 -5.52 -32.21
N GLY A 4 23.00 -5.67 -32.40
CA GLY A 4 21.97 -5.24 -31.46
C GLY A 4 22.03 -6.11 -30.21
N PHE A 5 22.05 -5.47 -29.04
CA PHE A 5 21.77 -6.12 -27.78
C PHE A 5 20.25 -6.24 -27.64
N ALA A 6 19.75 -7.46 -27.84
CA ALA A 6 18.40 -7.84 -27.48
C ALA A 6 18.28 -7.82 -25.94
N ARG A 7 17.40 -6.96 -25.41
CA ARG A 7 16.92 -7.06 -24.04
C ARG A 7 15.91 -8.20 -23.99
N THR A 8 16.36 -9.39 -23.60
CA THR A 8 15.45 -10.49 -23.24
C THR A 8 14.96 -10.26 -21.82
N GLY A 9 13.64 -10.14 -21.69
CA GLY A 9 12.96 -10.03 -20.41
C GLY A 9 13.30 -11.20 -19.49
N LEU A 10 13.86 -10.89 -18.34
CA LEU A 10 13.89 -11.79 -17.21
C LEU A 10 12.57 -11.58 -16.48
N ALA A 11 11.67 -12.55 -16.59
CA ALA A 11 10.63 -12.74 -15.59
C ALA A 11 11.34 -12.90 -14.23
N SER A 12 11.12 -11.93 -13.34
CA SER A 12 11.61 -11.97 -11.97
C SER A 12 11.02 -13.21 -11.28
N THR A 13 11.81 -14.28 -11.20
CA THR A 13 11.47 -15.51 -10.48
C THR A 13 12.02 -15.43 -9.07
N ARG A 14 11.83 -14.29 -8.40
CA ARG A 14 12.11 -14.18 -6.97
C ARG A 14 11.04 -15.01 -6.27
N VAL A 15 11.44 -16.21 -5.83
CA VAL A 15 10.68 -17.00 -4.87
C VAL A 15 10.43 -16.10 -3.66
N PRO A 16 9.17 -15.92 -3.19
CA PRO A 16 8.91 -15.12 -2.01
C PRO A 16 9.72 -15.72 -0.86
N THR A 17 10.65 -14.95 -0.32
CA THR A 17 11.29 -15.32 0.95
C THR A 17 10.18 -15.37 1.98
N SER A 18 9.98 -16.53 2.59
CA SER A 18 8.95 -16.75 3.61
C SER A 18 9.15 -15.76 4.76
N HIS A 19 8.41 -14.67 4.74
CA HIS A 19 8.33 -13.73 5.86
C HIS A 19 7.55 -14.43 6.98
N SER A 20 8.27 -14.98 7.96
CA SER A 20 7.69 -15.56 9.17
C SER A 20 6.98 -14.45 9.97
N GLY A 21 5.66 -14.40 9.89
CA GLY A 21 4.83 -13.36 10.51
C GLY A 21 3.72 -12.78 9.61
N GLY A 22 3.57 -13.29 8.39
CA GLY A 22 2.50 -12.88 7.47
C GLY A 22 1.09 -13.05 8.06
N TRP A 23 0.15 -12.26 7.54
CA TRP A 23 -1.26 -12.33 7.93
C TRP A 23 -1.80 -13.76 7.79
N VAL A 24 -2.50 -14.22 8.83
CA VAL A 24 -3.20 -15.51 8.81
C VAL A 24 -4.70 -15.25 8.73
N ARG A 25 -5.32 -15.75 7.66
CA ARG A 25 -6.77 -15.67 7.48
C ARG A 25 -7.49 -16.40 8.63
N PRO A 26 -8.42 -15.76 9.35
CA PRO A 26 -9.16 -16.44 10.40
C PRO A 26 -9.92 -17.66 9.87
N ALA A 27 -9.86 -18.77 10.61
CA ALA A 27 -10.44 -20.04 10.18
C ALA A 27 -11.97 -20.04 10.12
N ASP A 28 -12.62 -19.13 10.85
CA ASP A 28 -14.06 -18.92 10.86
C ASP A 28 -14.53 -17.93 9.78
N TRP A 29 -13.64 -17.44 8.93
CA TRP A 29 -14.02 -16.61 7.78
C TRP A 29 -14.52 -17.46 6.62
N VAL A 30 -15.70 -17.14 6.08
CA VAL A 30 -16.29 -17.88 4.96
C VAL A 30 -15.38 -17.84 3.73
N THR A 31 -15.27 -18.94 3.01
CA THR A 31 -14.46 -19.03 1.80
C THR A 31 -15.03 -18.13 0.70
N LEU A 32 -14.17 -17.36 0.05
CA LEU A 32 -14.55 -16.56 -1.10
C LEU A 32 -14.64 -17.41 -2.37
N PRO A 33 -15.61 -17.14 -3.27
CA PRO A 33 -15.62 -17.71 -4.61
C PRO A 33 -14.28 -17.51 -5.32
N THR A 34 -13.82 -18.54 -6.06
CA THR A 34 -12.63 -18.42 -6.90
C THR A 34 -12.78 -17.29 -7.91
N VAL A 35 -11.69 -16.54 -8.09
CA VAL A 35 -11.52 -15.52 -9.12
C VAL A 35 -10.32 -15.93 -9.97
N LEU A 36 -10.51 -16.02 -11.27
CA LEU A 36 -9.49 -16.39 -12.23
C LEU A 36 -9.00 -15.16 -12.99
N ASP A 37 -7.79 -15.26 -13.55
CA ASP A 37 -7.23 -14.24 -14.43
C ASP A 37 -8.17 -13.99 -15.63
N GLY A 38 -8.60 -12.73 -15.79
CA GLY A 38 -9.48 -12.28 -16.86
C GLY A 38 -10.98 -12.23 -16.52
N ASP A 39 -11.42 -12.67 -15.34
CA ASP A 39 -12.85 -12.84 -15.00
C ASP A 39 -13.70 -11.55 -15.05
N GLN A 40 -13.11 -10.37 -14.83
CA GLN A 40 -13.85 -9.14 -14.50
C GLN A 40 -14.83 -9.34 -13.34
N LYS A 41 -14.31 -9.88 -12.24
CA LYS A 41 -15.07 -10.24 -11.06
C LYS A 41 -14.41 -9.64 -9.84
N ILE A 42 -15.21 -8.96 -9.03
CA ILE A 42 -14.78 -8.38 -7.75
C ILE A 42 -15.57 -9.06 -6.65
N VAL A 43 -14.88 -9.66 -5.69
CA VAL A 43 -15.48 -10.34 -4.55
C VAL A 43 -15.00 -9.65 -3.28
N MET A 44 -15.94 -9.27 -2.42
CA MET A 44 -15.65 -8.65 -1.13
C MET A 44 -16.24 -9.49 0.00
N LEU A 45 -15.41 -9.82 0.99
CA LEU A 45 -15.90 -10.28 2.28
C LEU A 45 -16.27 -9.07 3.14
N VAL A 46 -17.49 -9.04 3.66
CA VAL A 46 -17.99 -7.91 4.45
C VAL A 46 -18.48 -8.41 5.81
N ALA A 47 -17.99 -7.78 6.88
CA ALA A 47 -18.52 -7.94 8.23
C ALA A 47 -19.90 -7.30 8.33
N VAL A 48 -20.85 -8.07 8.85
CA VAL A 48 -22.22 -7.65 9.15
C VAL A 48 -22.39 -7.67 10.66
N PHE A 49 -22.37 -6.50 11.29
CA PHE A 49 -22.60 -6.31 12.72
C PHE A 49 -24.08 -6.28 13.07
N ASN A 50 -24.44 -6.56 14.32
CA ASN A 50 -25.82 -6.41 14.83
C ASN A 50 -26.21 -4.93 15.10
N THR A 51 -25.63 -4.01 14.36
CA THR A 51 -25.84 -2.57 14.44
C THR A 51 -26.05 -2.01 13.03
N THR A 52 -25.22 -1.07 12.58
CA THR A 52 -25.32 -0.42 11.29
C THR A 52 -24.14 -0.78 10.41
N ASN A 53 -24.41 -1.28 9.21
CA ASN A 53 -23.41 -1.70 8.23
C ASN A 53 -23.81 -1.17 6.86
N PHE A 54 -22.88 -0.53 6.17
CA PHE A 54 -23.16 0.08 4.88
C PHE A 54 -22.03 -0.19 3.91
N LEU A 55 -22.41 -0.45 2.67
CA LEU A 55 -21.51 -0.47 1.53
C LEU A 55 -22.22 0.25 0.39
N ALA A 56 -21.50 1.14 -0.27
CA ALA A 56 -21.94 1.76 -1.50
C ALA A 56 -20.75 1.91 -2.45
N PHE A 57 -21.00 1.75 -3.73
CA PHE A 57 -20.03 1.89 -4.80
C PHE A 57 -20.75 2.16 -6.11
N SER A 58 -19.99 2.56 -7.12
CA SER A 58 -20.46 2.57 -8.50
C SER A 58 -19.37 2.04 -9.42
N ALA A 59 -19.76 1.55 -10.59
CA ALA A 59 -18.83 1.10 -11.62
C ALA A 59 -19.18 1.73 -12.97
N THR A 60 -18.16 1.87 -13.83
CA THR A 60 -18.35 2.25 -15.24
C THR A 60 -18.47 0.99 -16.08
N GLY A 61 -19.54 0.90 -16.88
CA GLY A 61 -20.04 -0.34 -17.47
C GLY A 61 -21.27 -0.84 -16.70
N ASN A 62 -22.26 -1.42 -17.39
CA ASN A 62 -23.41 -1.99 -16.69
C ASN A 62 -22.97 -3.22 -15.89
N TYR A 63 -23.43 -3.30 -14.64
CA TYR A 63 -22.93 -4.27 -13.67
C TYR A 63 -24.05 -4.91 -12.88
N THR A 64 -23.75 -6.04 -12.28
CA THR A 64 -24.65 -6.84 -11.45
C THR A 64 -23.99 -7.03 -10.09
N VAL A 65 -24.77 -6.90 -9.02
CA VAL A 65 -24.30 -7.12 -7.65
C VAL A 65 -25.12 -8.23 -7.00
N ASP A 66 -24.43 -9.28 -6.56
CA ASP A 66 -24.93 -10.21 -5.57
C ASP A 66 -24.47 -9.72 -4.19
N TRP A 67 -25.41 -9.46 -3.28
CA TRP A 67 -25.11 -8.95 -1.94
C TRP A 67 -24.81 -10.05 -0.92
N GLY A 68 -24.95 -11.32 -1.29
CA GLY A 68 -24.66 -12.46 -0.42
C GLY A 68 -25.69 -12.69 0.70
N ASP A 69 -26.89 -12.14 0.55
CA ASP A 69 -28.04 -12.31 1.47
C ASP A 69 -29.02 -13.40 1.02
N GLY A 70 -28.69 -14.12 -0.06
CA GLY A 70 -29.53 -15.15 -0.66
C GLY A 70 -30.64 -14.62 -1.57
N ALA A 71 -30.79 -13.30 -1.72
CA ALA A 71 -31.66 -12.72 -2.74
C ALA A 71 -31.03 -12.83 -4.13
N ALA A 72 -31.84 -12.66 -5.17
CA ALA A 72 -31.33 -12.65 -6.54
C ALA A 72 -30.41 -11.43 -6.78
N PRO A 73 -29.33 -11.57 -7.58
CA PRO A 73 -28.45 -10.45 -7.93
C PRO A 73 -29.21 -9.30 -8.59
N THR A 74 -28.80 -8.07 -8.30
CA THR A 74 -29.45 -6.85 -8.80
C THR A 74 -28.61 -6.19 -9.90
N ASN A 75 -29.27 -5.77 -10.98
CA ASN A 75 -28.62 -5.08 -12.11
C ASN A 75 -28.62 -3.56 -11.91
N TYR A 76 -27.50 -2.93 -12.26
CA TYR A 76 -27.27 -1.50 -12.20
C TYR A 76 -26.73 -0.98 -13.54
N SER A 77 -27.24 0.16 -13.98
CA SER A 77 -26.68 0.88 -15.13
C SER A 77 -25.34 1.51 -14.78
N SER A 78 -24.45 1.66 -15.77
CA SER A 78 -23.15 2.32 -15.62
C SER A 78 -23.28 3.66 -14.86
N GLY A 79 -22.41 3.87 -13.87
CA GLY A 79 -22.35 5.06 -13.03
C GLY A 79 -23.45 5.18 -11.97
N THR A 80 -24.48 4.33 -12.00
CA THR A 80 -25.49 4.28 -10.93
C THR A 80 -24.85 3.77 -9.66
N THR A 81 -25.19 4.33 -8.51
CA THR A 81 -24.72 3.83 -7.20
C THR A 81 -25.49 2.57 -6.80
N ALA A 82 -24.75 1.49 -6.56
CA ALA A 82 -25.22 0.35 -5.81
C ALA A 82 -24.95 0.60 -4.33
N GLN A 83 -25.94 0.34 -3.46
CA GLN A 83 -25.80 0.55 -2.03
C GLN A 83 -26.64 -0.44 -1.23
N LYS A 84 -26.12 -0.87 -0.08
CA LYS A 84 -26.75 -1.85 0.80
C LYS A 84 -26.54 -1.47 2.26
N SER A 85 -27.64 -1.45 3.00
CA SER A 85 -27.62 -1.58 4.47
C SER A 85 -27.69 -3.06 4.80
N PHE A 86 -26.65 -3.62 5.43
CA PHE A 86 -26.63 -5.04 5.77
C PHE A 86 -27.38 -5.25 7.10
N ALA A 87 -28.62 -5.72 7.01
CA ALA A 87 -29.40 -6.09 8.19
C ALA A 87 -28.90 -7.43 8.72
N TRP A 88 -28.65 -7.51 10.03
CA TRP A 88 -28.11 -8.70 10.69
C TRP A 88 -28.93 -9.98 10.41
N SER A 89 -30.25 -9.85 10.36
CA SER A 89 -31.19 -10.95 10.13
C SER A 89 -31.08 -11.60 8.75
N ASP A 90 -30.58 -10.86 7.75
CA ASP A 90 -30.58 -11.29 6.35
C ASP A 90 -29.45 -12.30 6.06
N TYR A 91 -28.45 -12.38 6.96
CA TYR A 91 -27.29 -13.24 6.80
C TYR A 91 -27.36 -14.41 7.76
N SER A 92 -26.96 -15.60 7.31
CA SER A 92 -27.10 -16.85 8.09
C SER A 92 -26.38 -16.79 9.45
N PRO A 93 -26.99 -17.30 10.55
CA PRO A 93 -26.29 -17.49 11.82
C PRO A 93 -25.04 -18.37 11.71
N SER A 94 -24.94 -19.22 10.69
CA SER A 94 -23.77 -20.08 10.46
C SER A 94 -22.52 -19.31 10.01
N THR A 95 -22.65 -18.03 9.64
CA THR A 95 -21.51 -17.17 9.27
C THR A 95 -21.01 -16.31 10.44
N LEU A 96 -21.55 -16.52 11.65
CA LEU A 96 -21.11 -15.83 12.87
C LEU A 96 -19.66 -16.19 13.19
N THR A 97 -18.80 -15.17 13.30
CA THR A 97 -17.40 -15.33 13.70
C THR A 97 -17.25 -15.26 15.21
N SER A 98 -16.11 -15.78 15.69
CA SER A 98 -15.59 -15.57 17.04
C SER A 98 -15.41 -14.08 17.40
N GLN A 99 -15.31 -13.21 16.40
CA GLN A 99 -15.23 -11.75 16.55
C GLN A 99 -16.61 -11.08 16.65
N GLY A 100 -17.70 -11.84 16.64
CA GLY A 100 -19.06 -11.35 16.94
C GLY A 100 -19.80 -10.71 15.77
N PHE A 101 -19.33 -10.90 14.53
CA PHE A 101 -20.03 -10.45 13.31
C PHE A 101 -20.44 -11.61 12.41
N ARG A 102 -21.52 -11.44 11.67
CA ARG A 102 -21.86 -12.32 10.52
C ARG A 102 -21.11 -11.86 9.29
N GLN A 103 -21.10 -12.67 8.25
CA GLN A 103 -20.33 -12.39 7.04
C GLN A 103 -21.24 -12.40 5.81
N ALA A 104 -21.00 -11.46 4.92
CA ALA A 104 -21.59 -11.36 3.59
C ALA A 104 -20.49 -11.48 2.53
N VAL A 105 -20.77 -12.22 1.46
CA VAL A 105 -19.91 -12.29 0.28
C VAL A 105 -20.56 -11.48 -0.83
N VAL A 106 -20.06 -10.27 -1.06
CA VAL A 106 -20.57 -9.38 -2.11
C VAL A 106 -19.79 -9.68 -3.39
N THR A 107 -20.50 -9.98 -4.47
CA THR A 107 -19.90 -10.24 -5.79
C THR A 107 -20.38 -9.22 -6.80
N ILE A 108 -19.45 -8.60 -7.52
CA ILE A 108 -19.71 -7.63 -8.60
C ILE A 108 -19.19 -8.23 -9.91
N THR A 109 -20.04 -8.26 -10.92
CA THR A 109 -19.70 -8.71 -12.28
C THR A 109 -20.27 -7.76 -13.33
N PRO A 110 -19.65 -7.61 -14.51
CA PRO A 110 -20.30 -6.93 -15.62
C PRO A 110 -21.54 -7.70 -16.07
N GLN A 111 -22.52 -6.97 -16.62
CA GLN A 111 -23.62 -7.59 -17.34
C GLN A 111 -23.13 -8.18 -18.67
N SER A 112 -23.87 -9.14 -19.23
CA SER A 112 -23.50 -9.82 -20.47
C SER A 112 -23.13 -8.84 -21.60
N GLY A 113 -21.95 -9.01 -22.18
CA GLY A 113 -21.44 -8.16 -23.25
C GLY A 113 -20.92 -6.78 -22.80
N GLN A 114 -20.63 -6.61 -21.52
CA GLN A 114 -20.07 -5.37 -20.94
C GLN A 114 -18.73 -5.65 -20.25
N ASN A 115 -17.93 -4.60 -20.09
CA ASN A 115 -16.71 -4.60 -19.29
C ASN A 115 -16.81 -3.50 -18.23
N LEU A 116 -16.22 -3.73 -17.06
CA LEU A 116 -16.02 -2.73 -16.02
C LEU A 116 -14.70 -2.02 -16.27
N THR A 117 -14.75 -0.70 -16.44
CA THR A 117 -13.55 0.12 -16.72
C THR A 117 -13.13 1.03 -15.56
N ALA A 118 -14.00 1.19 -14.57
CA ALA A 118 -13.70 1.87 -13.32
C ALA A 118 -14.56 1.30 -12.20
N LEU A 119 -14.02 1.29 -10.99
CA LEU A 119 -14.75 0.96 -9.76
C LEU A 119 -14.52 2.09 -8.75
N ASN A 120 -15.58 2.84 -8.47
CA ASN A 120 -15.59 3.89 -7.48
C ASN A 120 -16.07 3.34 -6.14
N LEU A 121 -15.13 3.04 -5.25
CA LEU A 121 -15.36 2.64 -3.87
C LEU A 121 -15.53 3.84 -2.92
N ASN A 122 -15.28 5.05 -3.41
CA ASN A 122 -15.38 6.29 -2.66
C ASN A 122 -16.79 6.88 -2.68
N VAL A 123 -17.80 6.02 -2.62
CA VAL A 123 -19.21 6.40 -2.68
C VAL A 123 -19.83 6.24 -1.29
N ARG A 124 -20.31 7.36 -0.74
CA ARG A 124 -20.99 7.35 0.56
C ARG A 124 -22.41 6.79 0.39
N HIS A 125 -22.79 5.82 1.22
CA HIS A 125 -24.17 5.39 1.37
C HIS A 125 -25.10 6.57 1.71
N THR A 126 -26.36 6.56 1.27
CA THR A 126 -27.32 7.65 1.58
C THR A 126 -27.75 7.70 3.04
N THR A 127 -27.41 6.68 3.82
CA THR A 127 -27.66 6.57 5.26
C THR A 127 -26.52 5.76 5.87
N PRO A 128 -25.56 6.35 6.60
CA PRO A 128 -25.66 7.62 7.29
C PRO A 128 -25.29 8.79 6.37
N THR A 129 -25.77 9.98 6.71
CA THR A 129 -25.42 11.21 5.99
C THR A 129 -24.00 11.71 6.31
N VAL A 130 -23.33 11.07 7.28
CA VAL A 130 -21.97 11.36 7.73
C VAL A 130 -20.95 10.34 7.20
N ALA A 131 -19.67 10.65 7.36
CA ALA A 131 -18.59 9.72 7.03
C ALA A 131 -18.72 8.42 7.86
N HIS A 132 -18.40 7.28 7.26
CA HIS A 132 -18.48 5.98 7.93
C HIS A 132 -17.34 5.05 7.50
N THR A 133 -17.13 4.02 8.32
CA THR A 133 -16.21 2.92 7.99
C THR A 133 -17.02 1.77 7.39
N THR A 134 -16.52 1.17 6.32
CA THR A 134 -17.13 -0.02 5.72
C THR A 134 -16.76 -1.26 6.53
N GLY A 135 -17.61 -2.28 6.47
CA GLY A 135 -17.30 -3.60 7.04
C GLY A 135 -16.40 -4.47 6.15
N VAL A 136 -15.82 -3.93 5.07
CA VAL A 136 -15.05 -4.75 4.11
C VAL A 136 -13.78 -5.28 4.79
N LEU A 137 -13.62 -6.59 4.77
CA LEU A 137 -12.54 -7.35 5.41
C LEU A 137 -11.49 -7.85 4.43
N GLU A 138 -11.93 -8.31 3.27
CA GLU A 138 -11.10 -8.94 2.24
C GLU A 138 -11.66 -8.58 0.86
N VAL A 139 -10.78 -8.32 -0.10
CA VAL A 139 -11.15 -8.17 -1.51
C VAL A 139 -10.26 -9.07 -2.36
N VAL A 140 -10.89 -9.87 -3.20
CA VAL A 140 -10.23 -10.67 -4.24
C VAL A 140 -10.86 -10.31 -5.58
N MET A 141 -10.06 -9.93 -6.56
CA MET A 141 -10.59 -9.49 -7.84
C MET A 141 -9.69 -9.79 -9.03
N SER A 142 -10.27 -9.93 -10.20
CA SER A 142 -9.58 -9.82 -11.49
C SER A 142 -10.38 -8.86 -12.34
N ALA A 143 -9.77 -7.78 -12.81
CA ALA A 143 -10.48 -6.75 -13.56
C ALA A 143 -9.55 -6.08 -14.59
N PRO A 144 -9.18 -6.76 -15.68
CA PRO A 144 -8.13 -6.33 -16.62
C PRO A 144 -8.41 -4.99 -17.32
N TYR A 145 -9.61 -4.42 -17.20
CA TYR A 145 -9.96 -3.13 -17.80
C TYR A 145 -10.18 -2.00 -16.76
N ILE A 146 -10.13 -2.29 -15.46
CA ILE A 146 -10.25 -1.25 -14.42
C ILE A 146 -8.91 -0.54 -14.26
N ALA A 147 -8.82 0.68 -14.78
CA ALA A 147 -7.58 1.46 -14.79
C ALA A 147 -7.41 2.40 -13.58
N ALA A 148 -8.44 2.53 -12.73
CA ALA A 148 -8.38 3.34 -11.52
C ALA A 148 -9.31 2.79 -10.44
N MET A 149 -8.78 2.68 -9.21
CA MET A 149 -9.54 2.40 -8.00
C MET A 149 -8.79 2.89 -6.76
N SER A 150 -9.51 3.17 -5.68
CA SER A 150 -8.91 3.47 -4.37
C SER A 150 -9.85 3.07 -3.24
N PHE A 151 -9.30 2.59 -2.12
CA PHE A 151 -9.99 2.26 -0.88
C PHE A 151 -9.99 3.40 0.14
N TYR A 152 -9.74 4.63 -0.31
CA TYR A 152 -9.66 5.78 0.57
C TYR A 152 -10.44 6.97 0.04
N ALA A 153 -11.32 7.49 0.90
CA ALA A 153 -11.88 8.83 0.79
C ALA A 153 -12.10 9.45 2.17
N THR A 154 -12.19 10.77 2.21
CA THR A 154 -12.53 11.52 3.43
C THR A 154 -13.89 11.13 4.02
N ASN A 155 -14.80 10.60 3.21
CA ASN A 155 -16.16 10.23 3.60
C ASN A 155 -16.39 8.72 3.81
N VAL A 156 -15.51 7.86 3.28
CA VAL A 156 -15.65 6.40 3.34
C VAL A 156 -14.30 5.80 3.68
N ALA A 157 -14.23 5.11 4.81
CA ALA A 157 -12.99 4.53 5.29
C ALA A 157 -13.04 2.99 5.24
N TYR A 158 -11.97 2.36 4.75
CA TYR A 158 -11.84 0.92 4.66
C TYR A 158 -10.91 0.38 5.77
N ARG A 159 -11.06 0.90 7.00
CA ARG A 159 -10.18 0.59 8.14
C ARG A 159 -10.18 -0.88 8.54
N MET A 160 -11.19 -1.64 8.15
CA MET A 160 -11.33 -3.06 8.43
C MET A 160 -10.70 -3.98 7.38
N LEU A 161 -10.30 -3.44 6.22
CA LEU A 161 -9.69 -4.22 5.14
C LEU A 161 -8.38 -4.83 5.66
N ARG A 162 -8.29 -6.16 5.64
CA ARG A 162 -7.11 -6.92 6.11
C ARG A 162 -6.30 -7.50 4.96
N ARG A 163 -6.97 -7.92 3.89
CA ARG A 163 -6.36 -8.53 2.70
C ARG A 163 -6.92 -7.94 1.41
N PHE A 164 -6.03 -7.67 0.47
CA PHE A 164 -6.37 -7.34 -0.91
C PHE A 164 -5.58 -8.25 -1.86
N GLU A 165 -6.27 -8.84 -2.83
CA GLU A 165 -5.68 -9.65 -3.89
C GLU A 165 -6.23 -9.23 -5.25
N TRP A 166 -5.33 -8.90 -6.17
CA TRP A 166 -5.61 -8.73 -7.58
C TRP A 166 -5.02 -9.90 -8.37
N VAL A 167 -5.90 -10.71 -8.95
CA VAL A 167 -5.54 -11.89 -9.75
C VAL A 167 -5.32 -11.48 -11.20
N GLY A 168 -4.12 -11.81 -11.71
CA GLY A 168 -3.73 -11.53 -13.09
C GLY A 168 -3.17 -10.12 -13.28
N SER A 169 -3.19 -9.64 -14.52
CA SER A 169 -2.61 -8.33 -14.85
C SER A 169 -3.42 -7.17 -14.25
N CYS A 170 -2.73 -6.21 -13.62
CA CYS A 170 -3.32 -4.96 -13.15
C CYS A 170 -2.95 -3.80 -14.09
N PRO A 171 -3.91 -3.13 -14.75
CA PRO A 171 -3.62 -2.04 -15.69
C PRO A 171 -3.46 -0.66 -15.00
N ILE A 172 -3.51 -0.61 -13.66
CA ILE A 172 -3.41 0.64 -12.90
C ILE A 172 -1.98 1.17 -13.00
N THR A 173 -1.83 2.45 -13.32
CA THR A 173 -0.52 3.14 -13.41
C THR A 173 -0.32 4.20 -12.33
N ASP A 174 -1.41 4.65 -11.69
CA ASP A 174 -1.41 5.56 -10.56
C ASP A 174 -1.98 4.85 -9.33
N PHE A 175 -1.10 4.48 -8.42
CA PHE A 175 -1.43 3.83 -7.15
C PHE A 175 -1.55 4.86 -6.00
N SER A 176 -1.58 6.16 -6.32
CA SER A 176 -1.61 7.19 -5.30
C SER A 176 -2.80 7.03 -4.36
N GLY A 177 -2.47 6.96 -3.08
CA GLY A 177 -3.42 6.81 -2.00
C GLY A 177 -4.29 5.53 -2.02
N MET A 178 -4.00 4.54 -2.86
CA MET A 178 -4.89 3.38 -3.10
C MET A 178 -5.38 2.70 -1.82
N PHE A 179 -4.52 2.56 -0.80
CA PHE A 179 -4.84 1.94 0.48
C PHE A 179 -4.70 2.90 1.68
N THR A 180 -4.70 4.22 1.44
CA THR A 180 -4.53 5.19 2.54
C THR A 180 -5.58 4.96 3.64
N ASN A 181 -5.16 5.01 4.91
CA ASN A 181 -6.00 4.78 6.09
C ASN A 181 -6.67 3.39 6.15
N CYS A 182 -6.24 2.40 5.37
CA CYS A 182 -6.61 1.00 5.57
C CYS A 182 -5.84 0.43 6.77
N SER A 183 -6.14 0.91 7.98
CA SER A 183 -5.33 0.70 9.19
C SER A 183 -5.18 -0.77 9.63
N SER A 184 -6.09 -1.66 9.20
CA SER A 184 -6.00 -3.10 9.45
C SER A 184 -5.37 -3.90 8.30
N LEU A 185 -4.94 -3.24 7.22
CA LEU A 185 -4.38 -3.91 6.04
C LEU A 185 -3.06 -4.58 6.40
N SER A 186 -2.93 -5.84 6.02
CA SER A 186 -1.83 -6.70 6.46
C SER A 186 -1.33 -7.65 5.38
N SER A 187 -2.11 -7.88 4.31
CA SER A 187 -1.73 -8.68 3.16
C SER A 187 -2.16 -7.98 1.88
N VAL A 188 -1.24 -7.81 0.94
CA VAL A 188 -1.51 -7.23 -0.38
C VAL A 188 -0.80 -8.06 -1.43
N GLU A 189 -1.57 -8.58 -2.38
CA GLU A 189 -1.10 -9.28 -3.56
C GLU A 189 -1.58 -8.49 -4.77
N LEU A 190 -0.67 -7.75 -5.40
CA LEU A 190 -1.00 -6.80 -6.47
C LEU A 190 0.23 -6.60 -7.36
N ASP A 191 0.08 -6.84 -8.66
CA ASP A 191 1.09 -6.45 -9.64
C ASP A 191 1.12 -4.92 -9.78
N THR A 192 2.23 -4.30 -9.39
CA THR A 192 2.45 -2.85 -9.47
C THR A 192 3.48 -2.45 -10.52
N SER A 193 3.92 -3.37 -11.38
CA SER A 193 5.01 -3.15 -12.35
C SER A 193 4.76 -1.99 -13.33
N SER A 194 3.49 -1.70 -13.61
CA SER A 194 3.07 -0.56 -14.47
C SER A 194 2.92 0.76 -13.70
N GLY A 195 3.13 0.75 -12.39
CA GLY A 195 2.95 1.88 -11.49
C GLY A 195 4.05 2.93 -11.63
N THR A 196 3.66 4.19 -11.77
CA THR A 196 4.59 5.33 -11.84
C THR A 196 4.48 6.28 -10.64
N ASN A 197 3.34 6.24 -9.94
CA ASN A 197 3.04 7.06 -8.77
C ASN A 197 2.55 6.17 -7.62
N PHE A 198 3.31 6.17 -6.52
CA PHE A 198 3.05 5.40 -5.30
C PHE A 198 2.78 6.31 -4.10
N SER A 199 2.54 7.60 -4.34
CA SER A 199 2.41 8.57 -3.26
C SER A 199 1.26 8.22 -2.32
N SER A 200 1.53 8.19 -1.02
CA SER A 200 0.59 7.78 0.03
C SER A 200 -0.05 6.39 -0.14
N MET A 201 0.44 5.51 -1.04
CA MET A 201 -0.24 4.25 -1.37
C MET A 201 -0.67 3.46 -0.13
N PHE A 202 0.17 3.39 0.90
CA PHE A 202 -0.08 2.73 2.18
C PHE A 202 -0.09 3.69 3.38
N GLY A 203 -0.25 5.00 3.17
CA GLY A 203 -0.24 5.97 4.27
C GLY A 203 -1.26 5.60 5.35
N ASN A 204 -0.84 5.50 6.61
CA ASN A 204 -1.63 5.08 7.78
C ASN A 204 -2.13 3.62 7.74
N CYS A 205 -1.49 2.73 6.98
CA CYS A 205 -1.70 1.28 7.09
C CYS A 205 -0.95 0.73 8.31
N SER A 206 -1.39 1.09 9.52
CA SER A 206 -0.67 0.82 10.78
C SER A 206 -0.42 -0.65 11.09
N SER A 207 -1.18 -1.59 10.50
CA SER A 207 -1.02 -3.04 10.67
C SER A 207 -0.15 -3.71 9.60
N LEU A 208 0.28 -2.97 8.56
CA LEU A 208 1.10 -3.53 7.49
C LEU A 208 2.53 -3.75 8.00
N SER A 209 2.95 -5.00 8.10
CA SER A 209 4.27 -5.38 8.63
C SER A 209 5.34 -5.57 7.55
N SER A 210 4.91 -5.97 6.35
CA SER A 210 5.73 -6.15 5.15
C SER A 210 4.83 -6.06 3.92
N VAL A 211 5.42 -5.78 2.75
CA VAL A 211 4.74 -5.83 1.45
C VAL A 211 5.77 -6.08 0.35
N GLU A 212 5.40 -6.86 -0.66
CA GLU A 212 6.22 -7.08 -1.86
C GLU A 212 5.55 -6.36 -3.04
N LEU A 213 6.30 -5.49 -3.71
CA LEU A 213 5.82 -4.64 -4.81
C LEU A 213 6.90 -4.54 -5.89
N ASP A 214 6.49 -4.46 -7.16
CA ASP A 214 7.37 -3.98 -8.22
C ASP A 214 7.20 -2.46 -8.33
N THR A 215 8.24 -1.72 -7.93
CA THR A 215 8.26 -0.25 -7.98
C THR A 215 9.29 0.30 -8.96
N SER A 216 9.84 -0.54 -9.85
CA SER A 216 10.94 -0.18 -10.75
C SER A 216 10.63 1.00 -11.68
N SER A 217 9.36 1.18 -12.04
CA SER A 217 8.84 2.31 -12.83
C SER A 217 8.43 3.53 -12.00
N GLY A 218 8.52 3.43 -10.67
CA GLY A 218 8.05 4.45 -9.73
C GLY A 218 8.93 5.70 -9.73
N THR A 219 8.29 6.86 -9.82
CA THR A 219 8.98 8.17 -9.78
C THR A 219 8.61 9.00 -8.56
N ASN A 220 7.47 8.72 -7.93
CA ASN A 220 6.95 9.43 -6.76
C ASN A 220 6.57 8.46 -5.64
N PHE A 221 7.28 8.57 -4.51
CA PHE A 221 7.13 7.75 -3.31
C PHE A 221 6.73 8.59 -2.09
N ALA A 222 6.35 9.85 -2.28
CA ALA A 222 6.02 10.74 -1.18
C ALA A 222 4.92 10.14 -0.28
N TYR A 223 5.16 10.09 1.02
CA TYR A 223 4.25 9.55 2.03
C TYR A 223 3.86 8.06 1.86
N MET A 224 4.50 7.29 0.97
CA MET A 224 4.06 5.94 0.58
C MET A 224 3.73 5.04 1.78
N PHE A 225 4.55 5.08 2.83
CA PHE A 225 4.39 4.30 4.07
C PHE A 225 4.25 5.19 5.31
N MET A 226 3.86 6.46 5.17
CA MET A 226 3.68 7.36 6.30
C MET A 226 2.79 6.73 7.38
N TYR A 227 3.25 6.64 8.62
CA TYR A 227 2.59 6.00 9.76
C TYR A 227 2.23 4.51 9.59
N CYS A 228 2.98 3.77 8.77
CA CYS A 228 2.96 2.29 8.81
C CYS A 228 3.74 1.79 10.03
N SER A 229 3.18 1.99 11.23
CA SER A 229 3.90 1.77 12.50
C SER A 229 4.36 0.33 12.73
N SER A 230 3.73 -0.67 12.10
CA SER A 230 4.12 -2.08 12.19
C SER A 230 5.11 -2.52 11.12
N LEU A 231 5.40 -1.67 10.12
CA LEU A 231 6.31 -2.02 9.01
C LEU A 231 7.71 -2.24 9.56
N SER A 232 8.19 -3.48 9.55
CA SER A 232 9.49 -3.86 10.11
C SER A 232 10.60 -3.89 9.07
N SER A 233 10.24 -4.18 7.82
CA SER A 233 11.15 -4.24 6.67
C SER A 233 10.38 -3.90 5.39
N VAL A 234 11.08 -3.35 4.41
CA VAL A 234 10.54 -3.10 3.08
C VAL A 234 11.67 -3.17 2.05
N GLU A 235 11.42 -3.84 0.93
CA GLU A 235 12.34 -3.92 -0.21
C GLU A 235 11.65 -3.31 -1.43
N LEU A 236 12.27 -2.30 -2.04
CA LEU A 236 11.70 -1.54 -3.15
C LEU A 236 12.80 -1.23 -4.16
N ASP A 237 12.47 -1.27 -5.45
CA ASP A 237 13.28 -0.60 -6.47
C ASP A 237 12.89 0.88 -6.51
N THR A 238 13.80 1.74 -6.06
CA THR A 238 13.59 3.19 -6.02
C THR A 238 14.53 3.95 -6.94
N SER A 239 15.25 3.26 -7.83
CA SER A 239 16.29 3.85 -8.69
C SER A 239 15.77 4.98 -9.60
N SER A 240 14.50 4.89 -10.03
CA SER A 240 13.79 5.92 -10.81
C SER A 240 13.12 7.00 -9.96
N GLY A 241 13.14 6.86 -8.63
CA GLY A 241 12.44 7.72 -7.69
C GLY A 241 13.04 9.12 -7.61
N THR A 242 12.19 10.15 -7.70
CA THR A 242 12.59 11.56 -7.61
C THR A 242 12.09 12.24 -6.34
N ASN A 243 10.99 11.75 -5.76
CA ASN A 243 10.35 12.33 -4.58
C ASN A 243 10.11 11.27 -3.50
N PHE A 244 10.72 11.48 -2.33
CA PHE A 244 10.70 10.61 -1.15
C PHE A 244 10.21 11.33 0.11
N ALA A 245 9.59 12.51 -0.05
CA ALA A 245 9.13 13.32 1.08
C ALA A 245 8.25 12.49 2.03
N SER A 246 8.68 12.38 3.28
CA SER A 246 7.98 11.66 4.36
C SER A 246 7.60 10.22 4.02
N MET A 247 8.31 9.58 3.07
CA MET A 247 7.99 8.24 2.59
C MET A 247 7.84 7.22 3.72
N LEU A 248 8.71 7.28 4.73
CA LEU A 248 8.76 6.35 5.87
C LEU A 248 8.48 7.06 7.20
N TYR A 249 7.92 8.27 7.17
CA TYR A 249 7.62 9.06 8.37
C TYR A 249 6.79 8.22 9.35
N GLY A 250 7.24 8.08 10.60
CA GLY A 250 6.50 7.35 11.65
C GLY A 250 6.45 5.84 11.49
N CYS A 251 7.31 5.24 10.65
CA CYS A 251 7.50 3.78 10.61
C CYS A 251 8.28 3.32 11.84
N SER A 252 7.65 3.33 13.01
CA SER A 252 8.32 3.15 14.31
C SER A 252 8.93 1.76 14.53
N SER A 253 8.48 0.73 13.79
CA SER A 253 9.03 -0.64 13.87
C SER A 253 10.10 -0.94 12.81
N LEU A 254 10.34 -0.03 11.86
CA LEU A 254 11.28 -0.26 10.77
C LEU A 254 12.71 -0.29 11.33
N SER A 255 13.37 -1.45 11.24
CA SER A 255 14.69 -1.65 11.83
C SER A 255 15.83 -1.27 10.89
N SER A 256 15.60 -1.45 9.58
CA SER A 256 16.60 -1.19 8.54
C SER A 256 15.93 -0.88 7.21
N VAL A 257 16.61 -0.08 6.39
CA VAL A 257 16.15 0.24 5.03
C VAL A 257 17.33 0.53 4.10
N GLU A 258 17.25 0.02 2.88
CA GLU A 258 18.20 0.27 1.80
C GLU A 258 17.45 0.75 0.57
N LEU A 259 17.82 1.92 0.04
CA LEU A 259 17.16 2.55 -1.10
C LEU A 259 18.21 3.09 -2.07
N ASP A 260 18.01 2.82 -3.37
CA ASP A 260 18.66 3.61 -4.41
C ASP A 260 17.95 4.96 -4.50
N THR A 261 18.68 6.03 -4.18
CA THR A 261 18.17 7.40 -4.14
C THR A 261 18.94 8.32 -5.08
N SER A 262 19.66 7.73 -6.04
CA SER A 262 20.55 8.43 -6.97
C SER A 262 19.84 9.44 -7.89
N SER A 263 18.55 9.21 -8.16
CA SER A 263 17.64 10.10 -8.89
C SER A 263 16.83 11.04 -7.98
N GLY A 264 16.89 10.85 -6.66
CA GLY A 264 16.07 11.57 -5.68
C GLY A 264 16.48 13.02 -5.50
N THR A 265 15.50 13.91 -5.42
CA THR A 265 15.70 15.35 -5.22
C THR A 265 14.97 15.91 -3.99
N ASN A 266 14.04 15.15 -3.41
CA ASN A 266 13.28 15.55 -2.24
C ASN A 266 13.20 14.43 -1.20
N PHE A 267 13.72 14.69 0.01
CA PHE A 267 13.78 13.73 1.13
C PHE A 267 13.20 14.32 2.43
N GLY A 268 12.35 15.35 2.34
CA GLY A 268 11.83 16.07 3.51
C GLY A 268 11.17 15.15 4.53
N ASN A 269 11.69 15.10 5.76
CA ASN A 269 11.21 14.27 6.87
C ASN A 269 11.08 12.76 6.57
N MET A 270 11.86 12.23 5.62
CA MET A 270 11.73 10.86 5.15
C MET A 270 11.73 9.81 6.28
N PHE A 271 12.59 9.98 7.29
CA PHE A 271 12.78 9.04 8.41
C PHE A 271 12.33 9.60 9.77
N TYR A 272 11.58 10.70 9.80
CA TYR A 272 11.16 11.28 11.08
C TYR A 272 10.30 10.30 11.88
N ASN A 273 10.52 10.18 13.19
CA ASN A 273 9.85 9.21 14.08
C ASN A 273 10.04 7.73 13.69
N CYS A 274 11.11 7.36 13.00
CA CYS A 274 11.51 5.96 12.81
C CYS A 274 12.35 5.46 14.00
N SER A 275 11.73 5.31 15.17
CA SER A 275 12.44 5.11 16.44
C SER A 275 13.23 3.80 16.57
N SER A 276 12.90 2.77 15.80
CA SER A 276 13.64 1.48 15.80
C SER A 276 14.74 1.41 14.73
N LEU A 277 14.91 2.47 13.94
CA LEU A 277 15.80 2.48 12.78
C LEU A 277 17.25 2.42 13.22
N SER A 278 17.90 1.31 12.91
CA SER A 278 19.27 0.98 13.32
C SER A 278 20.27 0.98 12.16
N SER A 279 19.78 0.88 10.93
CA SER A 279 20.58 0.89 9.70
C SER A 279 19.83 1.62 8.58
N VAL A 280 20.52 2.51 7.87
CA VAL A 280 19.97 3.24 6.72
C VAL A 280 21.05 3.31 5.65
N ILE A 281 20.72 2.85 4.45
CA ILE A 281 21.58 2.96 3.27
C ILE A 281 20.82 3.74 2.20
N LEU A 282 21.39 4.88 1.78
CA LEU A 282 20.85 5.74 0.73
C LEU A 282 21.87 5.83 -0.39
N THR A 283 21.83 4.88 -1.31
CA THR A 283 22.81 4.79 -2.39
C THR A 283 22.65 5.98 -3.33
N GLY A 284 23.73 6.75 -3.49
CA GLY A 284 23.79 7.84 -4.46
C GLY A 284 22.99 9.09 -4.12
N CYS A 285 22.41 9.21 -2.92
CA CYS A 285 21.70 10.42 -2.48
C CYS A 285 22.58 11.66 -2.66
N LYS A 286 22.03 12.77 -3.17
CA LYS A 286 22.80 14.02 -3.45
C LYS A 286 22.20 15.27 -2.82
N TYR A 287 21.00 15.17 -2.23
CA TYR A 287 20.25 16.31 -1.70
C TYR A 287 19.98 16.13 -0.21
N THR A 288 19.74 17.26 0.46
CA THR A 288 19.54 17.34 1.90
C THR A 288 18.60 16.25 2.43
N VAL A 289 19.07 15.53 3.44
CA VAL A 289 18.37 14.43 4.10
C VAL A 289 18.59 14.51 5.62
N SER A 290 17.65 13.97 6.39
CA SER A 290 17.73 13.94 7.84
C SER A 290 17.45 12.53 8.36
N VAL A 291 18.31 12.06 9.27
CA VAL A 291 18.11 10.85 10.08
C VAL A 291 18.11 11.27 11.55
N ALA A 292 16.93 11.37 12.12
CA ALA A 292 16.74 11.89 13.47
C ALA A 292 15.96 10.92 14.35
N SER A 293 16.31 10.87 15.64
CA SER A 293 15.60 10.11 16.67
C SER A 293 15.50 8.60 16.39
N GLY A 294 16.52 8.03 15.74
CA GLY A 294 16.68 6.59 15.56
C GLY A 294 17.66 5.99 16.56
N VAL A 295 18.06 4.74 16.32
CA VAL A 295 19.04 4.00 17.15
C VAL A 295 20.29 3.63 16.34
N LEU A 296 20.60 4.39 15.28
CA LEU A 296 21.78 4.17 14.44
C LEU A 296 23.06 4.22 15.29
N SER A 297 23.89 3.19 15.18
CA SER A 297 25.24 3.15 15.76
C SER A 297 26.23 3.99 14.95
N GLY A 298 27.43 4.28 15.49
CA GLY A 298 28.47 5.02 14.75
C GLY A 298 28.84 4.32 13.44
N THR A 299 28.97 2.99 13.47
CA THR A 299 29.19 2.18 12.27
C THR A 299 28.05 2.26 11.26
N ALA A 300 26.79 2.33 11.71
CA ALA A 300 25.64 2.49 10.82
C ALA A 300 25.60 3.89 10.18
N LEU A 301 25.99 4.93 10.93
CA LEU A 301 26.14 6.29 10.39
C LEU A 301 27.28 6.36 9.37
N ASP A 302 28.42 5.72 9.64
CA ASP A 302 29.54 5.63 8.71
C ASP A 302 29.18 4.90 7.41
N ALA A 303 28.37 3.83 7.52
CA ALA A 303 27.82 3.12 6.37
C ALA A 303 26.88 4.02 5.54
N LEU A 304 26.00 4.78 6.21
CA LEU A 304 25.16 5.79 5.55
C LEU A 304 26.02 6.84 4.82
N TYR A 305 27.01 7.45 5.48
CA TYR A 305 27.91 8.42 4.85
C TYR A 305 28.65 7.83 3.65
N THR A 306 29.04 6.55 3.74
CA THR A 306 29.71 5.81 2.66
C THR A 306 28.79 5.59 1.46
N SER A 307 27.47 5.40 1.67
CA SER A 307 26.52 5.18 0.56
C SER A 307 26.11 6.46 -0.16
N LEU A 308 26.22 7.63 0.48
CA LEU A 308 25.86 8.92 -0.14
C LEU A 308 26.62 9.18 -1.44
N GLY A 309 25.97 9.86 -2.38
CA GLY A 309 26.62 10.44 -3.55
C GLY A 309 27.36 11.74 -3.21
N THR A 310 27.98 12.36 -4.22
CA THR A 310 28.51 13.72 -4.10
C THR A 310 27.37 14.72 -3.95
N ALA A 311 27.46 15.61 -2.96
CA ALA A 311 26.44 16.62 -2.68
C ALA A 311 26.19 17.54 -3.89
N ALA A 312 24.91 17.81 -4.17
CA ALA A 312 24.49 18.75 -5.20
C ALA A 312 24.54 20.20 -4.68
N GLY A 313 25.73 20.81 -4.74
CA GLY A 313 25.98 22.14 -4.17
C GLY A 313 26.01 22.09 -2.64
N SER A 314 25.53 23.14 -1.98
CA SER A 314 25.48 23.19 -0.51
C SER A 314 24.33 22.35 0.02
N GLN A 315 24.62 21.11 0.46
CA GLN A 315 23.64 20.19 1.02
C GLN A 315 24.05 19.76 2.43
N THR A 316 23.05 19.47 3.26
CA THR A 316 23.26 19.04 4.64
C THR A 316 22.70 17.64 4.86
N ILE A 317 23.46 16.79 5.54
CA ILE A 317 22.91 15.63 6.22
C ILE A 317 22.75 15.98 7.69
N THR A 318 21.51 15.96 8.18
CA THR A 318 21.21 16.18 9.59
C THR A 318 21.13 14.83 10.29
N VAL A 319 21.99 14.63 11.27
CA VAL A 319 22.04 13.44 12.13
C VAL A 319 21.82 13.90 13.56
N SER A 320 20.71 13.55 14.19
CA SER A 320 20.45 14.02 15.56
C SER A 320 19.68 13.00 16.39
N GLY A 321 19.98 12.92 17.69
CA GLY A 321 19.28 12.01 18.60
C GLY A 321 19.45 10.53 18.28
N ASN A 322 20.54 10.12 17.62
CA ASN A 322 20.90 8.71 17.42
C ASN A 322 21.94 8.27 18.45
N HIS A 323 21.98 6.96 18.77
CA HIS A 323 22.94 6.41 19.74
C HIS A 323 24.41 6.59 19.33
N GLY A 324 24.67 6.48 18.03
CA GLY A 324 26.01 6.46 17.44
C GLY A 324 26.64 7.82 17.19
N THR A 325 25.90 8.90 17.42
CA THR A 325 26.26 10.27 17.02
C THR A 325 27.59 10.77 17.60
N SER A 326 28.04 10.24 18.75
CA SER A 326 29.34 10.60 19.35
C SER A 326 30.52 9.76 18.84
N SER A 327 30.26 8.76 18.01
CA SER A 327 31.22 7.73 17.58
C SER A 327 31.29 7.56 16.06
N ASP A 328 30.59 8.42 15.32
CA ASP A 328 30.59 8.40 13.87
C ASP A 328 31.81 9.15 13.30
N THR A 329 31.96 9.08 11.98
CA THR A 329 33.06 9.66 11.22
C THR A 329 32.51 10.63 10.16
N PRO A 330 32.10 11.86 10.54
CA PRO A 330 31.53 12.85 9.61
C PRO A 330 32.41 13.17 8.40
N SER A 331 33.73 12.97 8.50
CA SER A 331 34.68 13.21 7.41
C SER A 331 34.41 12.35 6.16
N ILE A 332 33.73 11.20 6.31
CA ILE A 332 33.29 10.37 5.18
C ILE A 332 32.31 11.14 4.29
N ALA A 333 31.35 11.85 4.90
CA ALA A 333 30.38 12.65 4.17
C ALA A 333 30.97 13.98 3.70
N THR A 334 31.77 14.66 4.52
CA THR A 334 32.36 15.96 4.13
C THR A 334 33.35 15.84 2.97
N ALA A 335 34.05 14.70 2.84
CA ALA A 335 34.88 14.40 1.66
C ALA A 335 34.08 14.36 0.34
N LYS A 336 32.76 14.18 0.42
CA LYS A 336 31.82 14.19 -0.71
C LYS A 336 31.05 15.52 -0.85
N GLY A 337 31.47 16.57 -0.14
CA GLY A 337 30.90 17.91 -0.22
C GLY A 337 29.69 18.16 0.68
N TRP A 338 29.39 17.25 1.61
CA TRP A 338 28.28 17.44 2.55
C TRP A 338 28.67 18.28 3.75
N THR A 339 27.72 19.07 4.25
CA THR A 339 27.72 19.54 5.64
C THR A 339 27.06 18.46 6.51
N VAL A 340 27.70 18.06 7.60
CA VAL A 340 27.08 17.19 8.61
C VAL A 340 26.65 18.06 9.79
N SER A 341 25.41 17.91 10.26
CA SER A 341 24.83 18.71 11.35
C SER A 341 24.17 17.82 12.40
N GLY A 342 24.34 18.14 13.68
CA GLY A 342 23.73 17.43 14.82
C GLY A 342 24.56 16.30 15.41
N SER A 343 25.71 15.99 14.79
CA SER A 343 26.83 15.20 15.34
C SER A 343 27.78 16.04 16.17
#